data_AF-A0A0N7F3D1-F1
#
_entry.id   AF-A0A0N7F3D1-F1
#
_cell.length_a   1.000
_cell.length_b   1.000
_cell.length_c   1.000
_cell.angle_alpha   90.00
_cell.angle_beta   90.00
_cell.angle_gamma   90.00
#
_symmetry.space_group_name_H-M   'P 1'
#
loop_
_entity.id
_entity.type
_entity.pdbx_description
1 polymer ?
#
loop_
_entity_poly.entity_id
_entity_poly.type
_entity_poly.pdbx_seq_one_letter_code
_entity_poly.pdbx_strand_id
1 'polypeptide(L)'
;MTDTAAGIADWVRANVDRVELPPGSEPEVSVIGTGESYAAWLVRVAGADPLVLRIRRRPVDELPRPMAAEIAGLKRAPPDLGPRAVLLEESADALGAPFMVTGFVPGHEVAAQDWDDKLLLAHARQLAALHRTPFATAGEVTAPNKTGRSACP
;
A
#
# COMPACT_ATOMS: atom_id res chain seq x y z
N MET A 1 -3.05 -20.10 -10.33
CA MET A 1 -3.61 -19.08 -9.42
C MET A 1 -3.74 -19.58 -7.98
N THR A 2 -4.12 -20.84 -7.74
CA THR A 2 -4.19 -21.45 -6.40
C THR A 2 -2.84 -21.46 -5.65
N ASP A 3 -1.74 -21.62 -6.39
CA ASP A 3 -0.39 -21.68 -5.81
C ASP A 3 0.03 -20.36 -5.13
N THR A 4 -0.27 -19.21 -5.75
CA THR A 4 0.04 -17.90 -5.15
C THR A 4 -0.78 -17.63 -3.89
N ALA A 5 -2.07 -18.00 -3.88
CA ALA A 5 -2.91 -17.82 -2.68
C ALA A 5 -2.41 -18.68 -1.51
N ALA A 6 -2.03 -19.93 -1.78
CA ALA A 6 -1.43 -20.83 -0.80
C ALA A 6 -0.07 -20.29 -0.31
N GLY A 7 0.81 -19.84 -1.22
CA GLY A 7 2.09 -19.24 -0.86
C GLY A 7 1.94 -17.98 0.00
N ILE A 8 0.95 -17.13 -0.30
CA ILE A 8 0.61 -15.97 0.55
C ILE A 8 0.15 -16.45 1.94
N ALA A 9 -0.76 -17.42 2.01
CA ALA A 9 -1.25 -17.96 3.28
C ALA A 9 -0.10 -18.53 4.13
N ASP A 10 0.80 -19.31 3.53
CA ASP A 10 2.00 -19.87 4.16
C ASP A 10 2.92 -18.78 4.67
N TRP A 11 3.20 -17.77 3.84
CA TRP A 11 4.04 -16.65 4.23
C TRP A 11 3.42 -15.86 5.38
N VAL A 12 2.12 -15.56 5.33
CA VAL A 12 1.42 -14.84 6.41
C VAL A 12 1.50 -15.63 7.72
N ARG A 13 1.24 -16.95 7.69
CA ARG A 13 1.33 -17.82 8.88
C ARG A 13 2.73 -17.81 9.49
N ALA A 14 3.77 -17.84 8.66
CA ALA A 14 5.15 -17.82 9.12
C ALA A 14 5.62 -16.43 9.61
N ASN A 15 4.87 -15.36 9.32
CA ASN A 15 5.29 -13.98 9.55
C ASN A 15 4.24 -13.14 10.29
N VAL A 16 3.34 -13.75 11.07
CA VAL A 16 2.24 -13.06 11.78
C VAL A 16 2.71 -11.86 12.60
N ASP A 17 3.86 -11.98 13.28
CA ASP A 17 4.44 -10.89 14.07
C ASP A 17 4.87 -9.68 13.21
N ARG A 18 5.35 -9.93 11.98
CA ARG A 18 5.81 -8.87 11.05
C ARG A 18 4.65 -8.09 10.44
N VAL A 19 3.44 -8.65 10.45
CA VAL A 19 2.23 -8.04 9.90
C VAL A 19 1.17 -7.75 10.96
N GLU A 20 1.55 -7.81 12.24
CA GLU A 20 0.70 -7.44 13.38
C GLU A 20 -0.60 -8.27 13.48
N LEU A 21 -0.55 -9.56 13.09
CA LEU A 21 -1.69 -10.46 13.11
C LEU A 21 -1.67 -11.41 14.32
N PRO A 22 -2.83 -11.86 14.82
CA PRO A 22 -2.91 -12.81 15.92
C PRO A 22 -2.35 -14.18 15.48
N PRO A 23 -1.58 -14.87 16.35
CA PRO A 23 -1.05 -16.19 16.05
C PRO A 23 -2.15 -17.25 15.96
N GLY A 24 -1.87 -18.34 15.23
CA GLY A 24 -2.72 -19.53 15.17
C GLY A 24 -4.02 -19.38 14.37
N SER A 25 -4.24 -18.24 13.71
CA SER A 25 -5.41 -18.01 12.87
C SER A 25 -5.10 -18.36 11.41
N GLU A 26 -6.00 -19.09 10.75
CA GLU A 26 -5.83 -19.48 9.35
C GLU A 26 -6.18 -18.29 8.42
N PRO A 27 -5.25 -17.84 7.56
CA PRO A 27 -5.51 -16.72 6.66
C PRO A 27 -6.33 -17.15 5.46
N GLU A 28 -7.44 -16.45 5.22
CA GLU A 28 -8.21 -16.54 3.99
C GLU A 28 -7.65 -15.56 2.96
N VAL A 29 -7.23 -16.08 1.81
CA VAL A 29 -6.58 -15.28 0.76
C VAL A 29 -7.43 -15.28 -0.50
N SER A 30 -7.71 -14.09 -1.03
CA SER A 30 -8.46 -13.91 -2.27
C SER A 30 -7.88 -12.80 -3.12
N VAL A 31 -7.96 -12.91 -4.44
CA VAL A 31 -7.58 -11.82 -5.35
C VAL A 31 -8.70 -10.77 -5.37
N ILE A 32 -8.33 -9.49 -5.21
CA ILE A 32 -9.29 -8.37 -5.25
C ILE A 32 -9.08 -7.44 -6.44
N GLY A 33 -7.97 -7.57 -7.15
CA GLY A 33 -7.73 -6.75 -8.32
C GLY A 33 -6.38 -7.03 -8.95
N THR A 34 -6.27 -6.66 -10.21
CA THR A 34 -5.02 -6.75 -10.96
C THR A 34 -4.83 -5.43 -11.68
N GLY A 35 -3.96 -4.59 -11.12
CA GLY A 35 -3.58 -3.32 -11.74
C GLY A 35 -2.44 -3.50 -12.73
N GLU A 36 -1.95 -2.35 -13.21
CA GLU A 36 -0.85 -2.29 -14.17
C GLU A 36 0.47 -2.85 -13.61
N SER A 37 0.79 -2.53 -12.36
CA SER A 37 2.07 -2.89 -11.73
C SER A 37 1.97 -4.04 -10.72
N TYR A 38 0.79 -4.25 -10.12
CA TYR A 38 0.61 -5.19 -9.01
C TYR A 38 -0.66 -6.03 -9.16
N ALA A 39 -0.61 -7.28 -8.69
CA ALA A 39 -1.80 -8.03 -8.29
C ALA A 39 -2.07 -7.75 -6.81
N ALA A 40 -3.32 -7.41 -6.47
CA ALA A 40 -3.75 -7.15 -5.11
C ALA A 40 -4.52 -8.36 -4.56
N TRP A 41 -4.07 -8.84 -3.40
CA TRP A 41 -4.60 -10.00 -2.70
C TRP A 41 -5.07 -9.57 -1.32
N LEU A 42 -6.34 -9.80 -1.04
CA LEU A 42 -6.93 -9.57 0.27
C LEU A 42 -6.63 -10.78 1.17
N VAL A 43 -6.13 -10.48 2.36
CA VAL A 43 -5.88 -11.43 3.43
C VAL A 43 -6.82 -11.10 4.58
N ARG A 44 -7.66 -12.07 4.95
CA ARG A 44 -8.54 -11.98 6.12
C ARG A 44 -8.07 -12.98 7.16
N VAL A 45 -7.98 -12.51 8.40
CA VAL A 45 -7.66 -13.33 9.56
C VAL A 45 -8.70 -13.03 10.63
N ALA A 46 -9.24 -14.08 11.25
CA ALA A 46 -10.25 -13.92 12.29
C ALA A 46 -9.70 -13.07 13.45
N GLY A 47 -10.46 -12.07 13.87
CA GLY A 47 -10.08 -11.19 14.97
C GLY A 47 -9.04 -10.11 14.63
N ALA A 48 -8.74 -9.89 13.34
CA ALA A 48 -7.80 -8.86 12.89
C ALA A 48 -8.36 -8.02 11.74
N ASP A 49 -7.83 -6.81 11.60
CA ASP A 49 -8.13 -5.96 10.45
C ASP A 49 -7.58 -6.59 9.15
N PRO A 50 -8.34 -6.59 8.04
CA PRO A 50 -7.87 -7.21 6.80
C PRO A 50 -6.67 -6.47 6.21
N LEU A 51 -5.78 -7.25 5.59
CA LEU A 51 -4.59 -6.75 4.92
C LEU A 51 -4.70 -6.96 3.41
N VAL A 52 -3.92 -6.18 2.67
CA VAL A 52 -3.74 -6.34 1.22
C VAL A 52 -2.27 -6.58 0.93
N LEU A 53 -1.97 -7.73 0.33
CA LEU A 53 -0.67 -7.99 -0.31
C LEU A 53 -0.71 -7.54 -1.76
N ARG A 54 0.19 -6.63 -2.12
CA ARG A 54 0.37 -6.16 -3.50
C ARG A 54 1.65 -6.76 -4.06
N ILE A 55 1.50 -7.81 -4.87
CA ILE A 55 2.61 -8.54 -5.47
C ILE A 55 2.93 -7.93 -6.84
N ARG A 56 4.19 -7.57 -7.04
CA ARG A 56 4.68 -6.96 -8.28
C ARG A 56 4.50 -7.90 -9.47
N ARG A 57 4.05 -7.36 -10.61
CA ARG A 57 3.85 -8.12 -11.86
C ARG A 57 4.80 -7.73 -13.00
N ARG A 58 5.37 -6.52 -12.96
CA ARG A 58 6.36 -6.04 -13.94
C ARG A 58 7.79 -6.20 -13.39
N PRO A 59 8.83 -6.22 -14.23
CA PRO A 59 10.22 -6.06 -13.78
C PRO A 59 10.43 -4.80 -12.91
N VAL A 60 11.45 -4.79 -12.04
CA VAL A 60 11.70 -3.69 -11.08
C VAL A 60 12.04 -2.39 -11.79
N ASP A 61 12.81 -2.48 -12.87
CA ASP A 61 13.26 -1.37 -13.72
C ASP A 61 12.15 -0.77 -14.58
N GLU A 62 11.01 -1.46 -14.70
CA GLU A 62 9.81 -0.96 -15.38
C GLU A 62 8.78 -0.33 -14.43
N LEU A 63 9.07 -0.29 -13.12
CA LEU A 63 8.18 0.37 -12.17
C LEU A 63 8.25 1.90 -12.33
N PRO A 64 7.11 2.60 -12.39
CA PRO A 64 7.08 4.07 -12.49
C PRO A 64 7.81 4.76 -11.33
N ARG A 65 7.84 4.10 -10.17
CA ARG A 65 8.53 4.53 -8.94
C ARG A 65 9.06 3.31 -8.18
N PRO A 66 10.16 3.45 -7.42
CA PRO A 66 10.60 2.41 -6.50
C PRO A 66 9.53 2.08 -5.45
N MET A 67 9.34 0.80 -5.11
CA MET A 67 8.37 0.35 -4.10
C MET A 67 8.62 0.99 -2.72
N ALA A 68 9.90 1.17 -2.37
CA ALA A 68 10.30 1.86 -1.14
C ALA A 68 9.78 3.30 -1.08
N ALA A 69 9.74 4.01 -2.21
CA ALA A 69 9.19 5.36 -2.29
C ALA A 69 7.66 5.36 -2.13
N GLU A 70 6.98 4.33 -2.65
CA GLU A 70 5.54 4.18 -2.49
C GLU A 70 5.15 3.95 -1.02
N ILE A 71 5.82 3.01 -0.34
CA ILE A 71 5.60 2.76 1.10
C ILE A 71 5.98 3.97 1.96
N ALA A 72 7.06 4.67 1.63
CA ALA A 72 7.42 5.91 2.33
C ALA A 72 6.37 7.01 2.14
N GLY A 73 5.74 7.09 0.96
CA GLY A 73 4.63 8.00 0.67
C GLY A 73 3.40 7.69 1.52
N LEU A 74 2.99 6.42 1.56
CA LEU A 74 1.86 5.97 2.39
C LEU A 74 2.06 6.29 3.87
N LYS A 75 3.29 6.15 4.40
CA LYS A 75 3.61 6.52 5.79
C LYS A 75 3.48 8.03 6.09
N ARG A 76 3.52 8.89 5.06
CA ARG A 76 3.38 10.35 5.18
C ARG A 76 1.97 10.84 4.86
N ALA A 77 1.12 10.00 4.29
CA ALA A 77 -0.25 10.35 4.00
C ALA A 77 -1.00 10.69 5.29
N PRO A 78 -1.96 11.64 5.26
CA PRO A 78 -2.83 11.89 6.40
C PRO A 78 -3.48 10.60 6.90
N PRO A 79 -3.69 10.44 8.22
CA PRO A 79 -4.54 9.37 8.75
C PRO A 79 -5.90 9.37 8.02
N ASP A 80 -6.46 8.19 7.82
CA ASP A 80 -7.74 7.95 7.12
C ASP A 80 -7.72 8.24 5.61
N LEU A 81 -6.58 8.64 5.04
CA LEU A 81 -6.43 8.89 3.61
C LEU A 81 -5.54 7.82 2.96
N GLY A 82 -6.21 6.83 2.36
CA GLY A 82 -5.57 5.68 1.74
C GLY A 82 -5.23 4.57 2.75
N PRO A 83 -4.59 3.49 2.27
CA PRO A 83 -4.28 2.34 3.12
C PRO A 83 -3.08 2.61 4.02
N ARG A 84 -3.13 2.07 5.25
CA ARG A 84 -1.98 2.07 6.16
C ARG A 84 -0.83 1.25 5.57
N ALA A 85 0.39 1.77 5.60
CA ALA A 85 1.59 0.99 5.27
C ALA A 85 1.94 0.03 6.42
N VAL A 86 2.09 -1.26 6.10
CA VAL A 86 2.46 -2.29 7.09
C VAL A 86 3.90 -2.74 6.87
N LEU A 87 4.18 -3.30 5.69
CA LEU A 87 5.48 -3.91 5.40
C LEU A 87 5.85 -3.79 3.93
N LEU A 88 7.16 -3.75 3.66
CA LEU A 88 7.74 -3.93 2.34
C LEU A 88 8.67 -5.15 2.40
N GLU A 89 8.47 -6.10 1.49
CA GLU A 89 9.40 -7.20 1.24
C GLU A 89 10.06 -6.96 -0.12
N GLU A 90 11.35 -6.63 -0.10
CA GLU A 90 12.11 -6.31 -1.31
C GLU A 90 12.67 -7.57 -1.98
N SER A 91 12.83 -8.67 -1.22
CA SER A 91 13.27 -9.94 -1.79
C SER A 91 12.15 -10.63 -2.56
N ALA A 92 12.52 -11.35 -3.63
CA ALA A 92 11.63 -12.24 -4.34
C ALA A 92 11.55 -13.64 -3.72
N ASP A 93 12.38 -13.97 -2.73
CA ASP A 93 12.54 -15.35 -2.23
C ASP A 93 11.25 -15.93 -1.66
N ALA A 94 10.40 -15.09 -1.06
CA ALA A 94 9.20 -15.53 -0.37
C ALA A 94 8.04 -15.91 -1.32
N LEU A 95 7.78 -15.09 -2.35
CA LEU A 95 6.59 -15.21 -3.20
C LEU A 95 6.91 -15.14 -4.71
N GLY A 96 8.18 -15.28 -5.08
CA GLY A 96 8.67 -15.16 -6.46
C GLY A 96 8.75 -13.73 -6.99
N ALA A 97 8.29 -12.74 -6.22
CA ALA A 97 8.40 -11.33 -6.52
C ALA A 97 8.36 -10.49 -5.23
N PRO A 98 8.98 -9.30 -5.21
CA PRO A 98 8.80 -8.32 -4.16
C PRO A 98 7.33 -7.93 -4.01
N PHE A 99 6.94 -7.61 -2.79
CA PHE A 99 5.56 -7.25 -2.47
C PHE A 99 5.51 -6.26 -1.31
N MET A 100 4.39 -5.57 -1.20
CA MET A 100 4.08 -4.73 -0.05
C MET A 100 2.80 -5.19 0.62
N VAL A 101 2.75 -5.01 1.93
CA VAL A 101 1.58 -5.26 2.77
C VAL A 101 1.02 -3.91 3.20
N THR A 102 -0.27 -3.72 2.98
CA THR A 102 -1.00 -2.53 3.43
C THR A 102 -2.28 -2.92 4.15
N GLY A 103 -2.88 -2.00 4.91
CA GLY A 103 -4.23 -2.18 5.41
C GLY A 103 -5.25 -2.19 4.28
N PHE A 104 -6.37 -2.89 4.48
CA PHE A 104 -7.52 -2.85 3.58
C PHE A 104 -8.36 -1.59 3.80
N VAL A 105 -8.76 -0.92 2.72
CA VAL A 105 -9.71 0.20 2.76
C VAL A 105 -11.04 -0.29 2.18
N PRO A 106 -12.11 -0.41 3.00
CA PRO A 106 -13.42 -0.79 2.51
C PRO A 106 -13.96 0.24 1.52
N GLY A 107 -14.56 -0.24 0.43
CA GLY A 107 -15.14 0.62 -0.59
C GLY A 107 -15.55 -0.16 -1.83
N HIS A 108 -16.01 0.58 -2.82
CA HIS A 108 -16.26 0.07 -4.17
C HIS A 108 -15.81 1.14 -5.18
N GLU A 109 -15.50 0.70 -6.38
CA GLU A 109 -15.18 1.60 -7.48
C GLU A 109 -16.46 2.22 -8.04
N VAL A 110 -16.43 3.52 -8.31
CA VAL A 110 -17.54 4.24 -8.96
C VAL A 110 -17.21 4.40 -10.44
N ALA A 111 -18.09 3.88 -11.30
CA ALA A 111 -17.92 3.99 -12.74
C ALA A 111 -18.08 5.44 -13.21
N ALA A 112 -17.44 5.82 -14.31
CA ALA A 112 -17.37 7.20 -14.78
C ALA A 112 -18.75 7.88 -14.93
N GLN A 113 -19.76 7.13 -15.38
CA GLN A 113 -21.13 7.64 -15.56
C GLN A 113 -21.89 7.86 -14.24
N ASP A 114 -21.43 7.28 -13.14
CA ASP A 114 -22.11 7.31 -11.84
C ASP A 114 -21.51 8.37 -10.90
N TRP A 115 -20.57 9.19 -11.41
CA TRP A 115 -20.04 10.33 -10.66
C TRP A 115 -21.07 11.46 -10.55
N ASP A 116 -21.36 11.86 -9.31
CA ASP A 116 -22.23 12.99 -9.00
C ASP A 116 -21.46 14.11 -8.28
N ASP A 117 -22.13 15.26 -8.10
CA ASP A 117 -21.53 16.43 -7.43
C ASP A 117 -21.09 16.13 -5.99
N LYS A 118 -21.75 15.18 -5.31
CA LYS A 118 -21.40 14.82 -3.93
C LYS A 118 -20.09 14.06 -3.89
N LEU A 119 -19.89 13.11 -4.81
CA LEU A 119 -18.64 12.36 -4.96
C LEU A 119 -17.50 13.28 -5.41
N LEU A 120 -17.75 14.19 -6.35
CA LEU A 120 -16.78 15.20 -6.76
C LEU A 120 -16.34 16.08 -5.58
N LEU A 121 -17.28 16.57 -4.78
CA LEU A 121 -16.99 17.38 -3.60
C LEU A 121 -16.21 16.59 -2.53
N ALA A 122 -16.58 15.32 -2.30
CA ALA A 122 -15.86 14.45 -1.38
C ALA A 122 -14.42 14.19 -1.84
N HIS A 123 -14.22 13.91 -3.13
CA HIS A 123 -12.91 13.71 -3.73
C HIS A 123 -12.05 14.97 -3.64
N ALA A 124 -12.61 16.14 -3.96
CA ALA A 124 -11.92 17.42 -3.86
C ALA A 124 -11.46 17.72 -2.41
N ARG A 125 -12.26 17.34 -1.40
CA ARG A 125 -11.87 17.47 0.02
C ARG A 125 -10.70 16.56 0.39
N GLN A 126 -10.66 15.33 -0.12
CA GLN A 126 -9.53 14.41 0.09
C GLN A 126 -8.25 14.95 -0.57
N LEU A 127 -8.34 15.41 -1.83
CA LEU A 127 -7.21 16.07 -2.50
C LEU A 127 -6.73 17.30 -1.75
N ALA A 128 -7.64 18.13 -1.25
CA ALA A 128 -7.27 19.29 -0.43
C ALA A 128 -6.57 18.86 0.87
N ALA A 129 -7.02 17.77 1.52
CA ALA A 129 -6.37 17.24 2.72
C ALA A 129 -4.95 16.75 2.44
N LEU A 130 -4.71 16.09 1.31
CA LEU A 130 -3.36 15.73 0.85
C LEU A 130 -2.45 16.95 0.71
N HIS A 131 -2.98 18.07 0.21
CA HIS A 131 -2.23 19.31 0.02
C HIS A 131 -2.06 20.15 1.29
N ARG A 132 -2.69 19.81 2.41
CA ARG A 132 -2.57 20.59 3.65
C ARG A 132 -1.23 20.40 4.35
N THR A 133 -0.59 19.25 4.18
CA THR A 133 0.71 18.99 4.82
C THR A 133 1.81 19.65 4.01
N PRO A 134 2.46 20.71 4.53
CA PRO A 134 3.57 21.33 3.82
C PRO A 134 4.79 20.42 3.88
N PHE A 135 5.35 20.08 2.73
CA PHE A 135 6.65 19.44 2.64
C PHE A 135 7.74 20.49 2.39
N ALA A 136 8.87 20.40 3.09
CA ALA A 136 9.96 21.37 3.00
C ALA A 136 10.54 21.49 1.58
N THR A 137 10.45 20.42 0.80
CA THR A 137 10.89 20.37 -0.60
C THR A 137 9.91 19.51 -1.41
N ALA A 138 9.63 19.91 -2.65
CA ALA A 138 9.13 18.99 -3.65
C ALA A 138 10.28 18.09 -4.13
N GLY A 139 10.01 16.80 -4.34
CA GLY A 139 11.04 15.84 -4.76
C GLY A 139 10.74 14.41 -4.31
N GLU A 140 11.76 13.56 -4.36
CA GLU A 140 11.64 12.16 -3.96
C GLU A 140 11.26 12.03 -2.48
N VAL A 141 10.27 11.19 -2.21
CA VAL A 141 9.78 10.95 -0.84
C VAL A 141 10.84 10.27 0.02
N THR A 142 11.74 9.49 -0.59
CA THR A 142 12.86 8.81 0.08
C THR A 142 14.10 9.68 0.22
N ALA A 143 14.12 10.88 -0.37
CA ALA A 143 15.27 11.76 -0.24
C ALA A 143 15.46 12.16 1.24
N PRO A 144 16.71 12.19 1.73
CA PRO A 144 16.98 12.71 3.08
C PRO A 144 16.50 14.16 3.15
N ASN A 145 15.80 14.51 4.24
CA ASN A 145 15.43 15.89 4.51
C ASN A 145 16.71 16.73 4.49
N LYS A 146 16.81 17.68 3.57
CA LYS A 146 17.87 18.69 3.62
C LYS A 146 17.57 19.65 4.77
N THR A 147 17.92 19.26 5.99
CA THR A 147 17.99 20.19 7.12
C THR A 147 19.16 21.14 6.87
N GLY A 148 18.85 22.36 6.46
CA GLY A 148 19.82 23.45 6.42
C GLY A 148 19.57 24.43 5.28
N ARG A 149 18.76 25.47 5.54
CA ARG A 149 19.12 26.78 5.00
C ARG A 149 20.32 27.25 5.82
N SER A 150 21.53 27.14 5.27
CA SER A 150 22.58 28.08 5.66
C SER A 150 22.06 29.48 5.37
N ALA A 151 21.98 30.31 6.41
CA ALA A 151 21.84 31.75 6.23
C ALA A 151 22.95 32.21 5.28
N CYS A 152 22.58 32.95 4.23
CA CYS A 152 23.56 33.66 3.41
C CYS A 152 24.25 34.74 4.26
N PRO A 153 25.53 35.04 3.98
CA PRO A 153 26.33 36.03 4.71
C PRO A 153 25.79 37.45 4.58
#